data_AF-A0A1H5Q7A9-F1
#
_entry.id   AF-A0A1H5Q7A9-F1
#
_cell.length_a   1.000
_cell.length_b   1.000
_cell.length_c   1.000
_cell.angle_alpha   90.00
_cell.angle_beta   90.00
_cell.angle_gamma   90.00
#
_symmetry.space_group_name_H-M   'P 1'
#
loop_
_entity.id
_entity.type
_entity.pdbx_description
1 polymer ?
#
loop_
_entity_poly.entity_id
_entity_poly.type
_entity_poly.pdbx_seq_one_letter_code
_entity_poly.pdbx_strand_id
1 'polypeptide(L)'
;MAVLAEQSGVSRAMIGKIERGDVQPTAALLAKLSAALGLTLSELIARAEGDERRLVRAAEQPVWVDPDSGYRRRAVSPAGGRPLELVEVELPPGAEVPLAAGTYAFLHQQIWVLAGHLRFHEDAVVHELAAGDCLQLGPAADCVFANPGPLPCRYLVALVKR
;
A
#
# COMPACT_ATOMS: atom_id res chain seq x y z
N MET A 1 -4.20 0.18 22.83
CA MET A 1 -3.85 -1.16 22.30
C MET A 1 -5.02 -2.14 22.22
N ALA A 2 -5.83 -2.33 23.26
CA ALA A 2 -6.94 -3.31 23.22
C ALA A 2 -7.98 -2.98 22.13
N VAL A 3 -8.40 -1.71 22.06
CA VAL A 3 -9.34 -1.21 21.03
C VAL A 3 -8.79 -1.39 19.61
N LEU A 4 -7.51 -1.08 19.37
CA LEU A 4 -6.88 -1.27 18.06
C LEU A 4 -6.78 -2.75 17.67
N ALA A 5 -6.45 -3.63 18.62
CA ALA A 5 -6.38 -5.07 18.38
C ALA A 5 -7.75 -5.64 17.96
N GLU A 6 -8.80 -5.19 18.63
CA GLU A 6 -10.18 -5.56 18.33
C GLU A 6 -10.63 -5.03 16.96
N GLN A 7 -10.37 -3.76 16.66
CA GLN A 7 -10.78 -3.11 15.41
C GLN A 7 -9.99 -3.58 14.17
N SER A 8 -8.71 -3.91 14.33
CA SER A 8 -7.85 -4.38 13.22
C SER A 8 -7.88 -5.90 13.03
N GLY A 9 -8.40 -6.65 14.00
CA GLY A 9 -8.27 -8.11 14.03
C GLY A 9 -6.82 -8.60 14.19
N VAL A 10 -5.90 -7.73 14.65
CA VAL A 10 -4.49 -8.05 14.90
C VAL A 10 -4.26 -8.23 16.40
N SER A 11 -3.60 -9.32 16.81
CA SER A 11 -3.40 -9.60 18.24
C SER A 11 -2.53 -8.54 18.91
N ARG A 12 -2.82 -8.21 20.18
CA ARG A 12 -2.03 -7.25 20.98
C ARG A 12 -0.54 -7.60 21.02
N ALA A 13 -0.22 -8.90 21.09
CA ALA A 13 1.16 -9.38 21.08
C ALA A 13 1.86 -9.08 19.75
N MET A 14 1.16 -9.23 18.62
CA MET A 14 1.69 -8.91 17.30
C MET A 14 1.87 -7.40 17.13
N ILE A 15 0.90 -6.58 17.54
CA ILE A 15 1.02 -5.11 17.51
C ILE A 15 2.24 -4.66 18.32
N GLY A 16 2.42 -5.21 19.53
CA GLY A 16 3.57 -4.85 20.37
C GLY A 16 4.93 -5.27 19.77
N LYS A 17 5.00 -6.40 19.03
CA LYS A 17 6.22 -6.78 18.30
C LYS A 17 6.52 -5.83 17.15
N ILE A 18 5.48 -5.38 16.43
CA ILE A 18 5.62 -4.40 15.34
C ILE A 18 6.12 -3.05 15.89
N GLU A 19 5.53 -2.57 16.99
CA GLU A 19 5.93 -1.29 17.62
C GLU A 19 7.37 -1.27 18.12
N ARG A 20 7.91 -2.43 18.54
CA ARG A 20 9.32 -2.57 18.95
C ARG A 20 10.28 -2.81 17.78
N GLY A 21 9.77 -2.99 16.56
CA GLY A 21 10.57 -3.38 15.41
C GLY A 21 11.05 -4.84 15.46
N ASP A 22 10.50 -5.67 16.35
CA ASP A 22 10.87 -7.09 16.49
C ASP A 22 10.44 -7.91 15.26
N VAL A 23 9.44 -7.44 14.52
CA VAL A 23 8.90 -8.08 13.32
C VAL A 23 8.54 -7.04 12.25
N GLN A 24 8.80 -7.37 10.99
CA GLN A 24 8.29 -6.60 9.87
C GLN A 24 6.88 -7.11 9.50
N PRO A 25 5.84 -6.26 9.56
CA PRO A 25 4.47 -6.68 9.23
C PRO A 25 4.29 -6.87 7.71
N THR A 26 3.41 -7.80 7.31
CA THR A 26 3.06 -8.05 5.90
C THR A 26 2.11 -7.00 5.35
N ALA A 27 1.91 -6.97 4.02
CA ALA A 27 0.99 -6.01 3.36
C ALA A 27 -0.42 -6.09 3.93
N ALA A 28 -0.93 -7.32 4.05
CA ALA A 28 -2.26 -7.60 4.59
C ALA A 28 -2.39 -7.18 6.06
N LEU A 29 -1.31 -7.26 6.84
CA LEU A 29 -1.31 -6.86 8.24
C LEU A 29 -1.30 -5.34 8.40
N LEU A 30 -0.45 -4.66 7.63
CA LEU A 30 -0.40 -3.20 7.58
C LEU A 30 -1.72 -2.59 7.10
N ALA A 31 -2.33 -3.19 6.09
CA ALA A 31 -3.65 -2.84 5.57
C ALA A 31 -4.74 -2.85 6.65
N LYS A 32 -4.75 -3.89 7.50
CA LYS A 32 -5.70 -4.01 8.62
C LYS A 32 -5.49 -2.93 9.68
N LEU A 33 -4.22 -2.64 10.00
CA LEU A 33 -3.88 -1.61 10.99
C LEU A 33 -4.20 -0.20 10.47
N SER A 34 -3.90 0.09 9.21
CA SER A 34 -4.18 1.39 8.58
C SER A 34 -5.69 1.64 8.51
N ALA A 35 -6.47 0.62 8.13
CA ALA A 35 -7.92 0.69 8.11
C ALA A 35 -8.52 0.94 9.50
N ALA A 36 -8.05 0.23 10.53
CA ALA A 36 -8.53 0.43 11.90
C ALA A 36 -8.18 1.81 12.48
N LEU A 37 -7.08 2.42 12.02
CA LEU A 37 -6.63 3.74 12.47
C LEU A 37 -7.20 4.90 11.63
N GLY A 38 -7.90 4.62 10.53
CA GLY A 38 -8.33 5.65 9.57
C GLY A 38 -7.15 6.38 8.91
N LEU A 39 -6.01 5.68 8.77
CA LEU A 39 -4.79 6.21 8.18
C LEU A 39 -4.50 5.57 6.83
N THR A 40 -3.85 6.31 5.95
CA THR A 40 -3.16 5.69 4.83
C THR A 40 -1.97 4.91 5.34
N LEU A 41 -1.51 3.94 4.56
CA LEU A 41 -0.29 3.22 4.89
C LEU A 41 0.93 4.16 4.91
N SER A 42 0.95 5.22 4.10
CA SER A 42 2.04 6.20 4.10
C SER A 42 2.07 7.01 5.39
N GLU A 43 0.91 7.44 5.90
CA GLU A 43 0.80 8.12 7.20
C GLU A 43 1.18 7.20 8.36
N LEU A 44 0.82 5.92 8.31
CA LEU A 44 1.20 4.95 9.33
C LEU A 44 2.73 4.81 9.40
N ILE A 45 3.40 4.79 8.25
CA ILE A 45 4.87 4.75 8.16
C ILE A 45 5.48 6.10 8.59
N ALA A 46 4.91 7.22 8.17
CA ALA A 46 5.49 8.53 8.39
C ALA A 46 5.26 9.14 9.79
N ARG A 47 4.19 8.74 10.49
CA ARG A 47 3.94 9.19 11.87
C ARG A 47 5.01 8.77 12.87
N ALA A 48 5.90 7.85 12.48
CA ALA A 48 7.08 7.53 13.26
C ALA A 48 8.15 8.66 13.24
N GLU A 49 8.16 9.55 12.24
CA GLU A 49 9.32 10.42 11.97
C GLU A 49 9.05 11.94 12.10
N GLY A 50 7.79 12.41 12.13
CA GLY A 50 7.44 13.80 12.48
C GLY A 50 7.92 14.87 11.47
N ASP A 51 8.02 14.55 10.19
CA ASP A 51 8.66 15.39 9.18
C ASP A 51 7.66 16.20 8.31
N GLU A 52 7.71 17.53 8.41
CA GLU A 52 6.87 18.48 7.64
C GLU A 52 7.53 18.99 6.34
N ARG A 53 8.68 18.43 5.93
CA ARG A 53 9.37 18.87 4.71
C ARG A 53 8.46 18.72 3.47
N ARG A 54 8.44 19.76 2.62
CA ARG A 54 7.72 19.73 1.33
C ARG A 54 8.47 19.00 0.22
N LEU A 55 9.75 18.71 0.44
CA LEU A 55 10.63 18.02 -0.49
C LEU A 55 11.25 16.84 0.26
N VAL A 56 10.95 15.64 -0.23
CA VAL A 56 11.62 14.40 0.18
C VAL A 56 12.45 13.94 -1.01
N ARG A 57 13.78 13.79 -0.84
CA ARG A 57 14.64 13.30 -1.92
C ARG A 57 14.41 11.81 -2.11
N ALA A 58 14.64 11.30 -3.32
CA ALA A 58 14.43 9.87 -3.62
C ALA A 58 15.15 8.92 -2.65
N ALA A 59 16.35 9.29 -2.19
CA ALA A 59 17.12 8.51 -1.22
C ALA A 59 16.57 8.56 0.22
N GLU A 60 15.71 9.53 0.53
CA GLU A 60 15.07 9.72 1.83
C GLU A 60 13.62 9.23 1.83
N GLN A 61 13.08 8.78 0.69
CA GLN A 61 11.71 8.29 0.59
C GLN A 61 11.59 6.96 1.34
N PRO A 62 10.69 6.86 2.34
CA PRO A 62 10.51 5.62 3.08
C PRO A 62 10.14 4.47 2.14
N VAL A 63 10.85 3.35 2.30
CA VAL A 63 10.61 2.11 1.57
C VAL A 63 10.23 1.04 2.56
N TRP A 64 9.10 0.39 2.30
CA TRP A 64 8.69 -0.81 2.98
C TRP A 64 8.69 -1.98 1.97
N VAL A 65 9.11 -3.16 2.43
CA VAL A 65 9.13 -4.39 1.63
C VAL A 65 8.33 -5.44 2.36
N ASP A 66 7.37 -6.05 1.67
CA ASP A 66 6.62 -7.19 2.16
C ASP A 66 7.54 -8.41 2.22
N PRO A 67 7.78 -9.01 3.40
CA PRO A 67 8.67 -10.15 3.52
C PRO A 67 8.16 -11.39 2.77
N ASP A 68 6.85 -11.51 2.56
CA ASP A 68 6.25 -12.70 1.94
C ASP A 68 6.30 -12.65 0.41
N SER A 69 5.94 -11.51 -0.18
CA SER A 69 5.80 -11.36 -1.64
C SER A 69 6.97 -10.64 -2.31
N GLY A 70 7.85 -9.99 -1.52
CA GLY A 70 8.87 -9.08 -2.04
C GLY A 70 8.30 -7.79 -2.63
N TYR A 71 6.98 -7.58 -2.52
CA TYR A 71 6.29 -6.34 -2.86
C TYR A 71 6.99 -5.17 -2.19
N ARG A 72 7.44 -4.20 -2.98
CA ARG A 72 8.20 -3.06 -2.48
C ARG A 72 7.41 -1.78 -2.70
N ARG A 73 7.13 -1.06 -1.60
CA ARG A 73 6.33 0.16 -1.55
C ARG A 73 7.18 1.34 -1.11
N ARG A 74 7.31 2.35 -1.97
CA ARG A 74 8.00 3.60 -1.68
C ARG A 74 7.01 4.73 -1.53
N ALA A 75 7.01 5.41 -0.39
CA ALA A 75 6.24 6.64 -0.18
C ALA A 75 6.91 7.79 -0.93
N VAL A 76 6.37 8.16 -2.09
CA VAL A 76 6.95 9.20 -2.97
C VAL A 76 6.58 10.59 -2.49
N SER A 77 5.33 10.78 -2.06
CA SER A 77 4.89 12.04 -1.46
C SER A 77 5.51 12.25 -0.08
N PRO A 78 5.86 13.50 0.28
CA PRO A 78 6.15 13.84 1.66
C PRO A 78 4.92 13.61 2.56
N ALA A 79 5.18 13.31 3.83
CA ALA A 79 4.17 12.96 4.82
C ALA A 79 3.29 14.13 5.29
N GLY A 80 3.69 15.37 4.99
CA GLY A 80 3.08 16.59 5.51
C GLY A 80 1.69 16.89 4.95
N GLY A 81 0.66 16.20 5.47
CA GLY A 81 -0.72 16.69 5.64
C GLY A 81 -1.51 17.09 4.39
N ARG A 82 -1.14 16.60 3.21
CA ARG A 82 -1.84 16.93 1.95
C ARG A 82 -2.76 15.78 1.53
N PRO A 83 -3.90 16.09 0.89
CA PRO A 83 -4.92 15.08 0.61
C PRO A 83 -4.45 14.06 -0.43
N LEU A 84 -3.49 14.41 -1.30
CA LEU A 84 -2.95 13.52 -2.33
C LEU A 84 -1.62 12.91 -1.90
N GLU A 85 -1.59 11.58 -1.92
CA GLU A 85 -0.39 10.79 -1.71
C GLU A 85 -0.02 10.02 -2.98
N LEU A 86 1.28 10.01 -3.28
CA LEU A 86 1.86 9.23 -4.36
C LEU A 86 2.71 8.12 -3.74
N VAL A 87 2.49 6.91 -4.23
CA VAL A 87 3.18 5.70 -3.80
C VAL A 87 3.68 4.99 -5.02
N GLU A 88 4.98 4.71 -5.10
CA GLU A 88 5.50 3.79 -6.12
C GLU A 88 5.51 2.38 -5.55
N VAL A 89 5.04 1.43 -6.36
CA VAL A 89 5.13 0.01 -6.08
C VAL A 89 5.99 -0.66 -7.13
N GLU A 90 6.83 -1.57 -6.68
CA GLU A 90 7.50 -2.56 -7.51
C GLU A 90 7.04 -3.96 -7.07
N LEU A 91 6.44 -4.68 -8.01
CA LEU A 91 5.90 -6.03 -7.80
C LEU A 91 6.82 -7.05 -8.50
N PRO A 92 7.44 -7.98 -7.76
CA PRO A 92 8.34 -8.98 -8.35
C PRO A 92 7.65 -9.88 -9.39
N PRO A 93 8.41 -10.54 -10.28
CA PRO A 93 7.87 -11.52 -11.21
C PRO A 93 7.07 -12.62 -10.49
N GLY A 94 5.87 -12.91 -10.97
CA GLY A 94 4.98 -13.94 -10.42
C GLY A 94 4.37 -13.62 -9.06
N ALA A 95 4.62 -12.44 -8.48
CA ALA A 95 4.07 -12.07 -7.19
C ALA A 95 2.59 -11.71 -7.30
N GLU A 96 1.81 -12.16 -6.31
CA GLU A 96 0.40 -11.83 -6.12
C GLU A 96 0.20 -11.28 -4.71
N VAL A 97 -0.48 -10.13 -4.60
CA VAL A 97 -0.75 -9.47 -3.33
C VAL A 97 -2.26 -9.27 -3.19
N PRO A 98 -2.95 -10.14 -2.43
CA PRO A 98 -4.36 -9.97 -2.13
C PRO A 98 -4.54 -8.88 -1.07
N LEU A 99 -5.49 -7.97 -1.30
CA LEU A 99 -5.88 -6.95 -0.34
C LEU A 99 -7.40 -6.95 -0.17
N ALA A 100 -7.85 -6.96 1.08
CA ALA A 100 -9.28 -6.93 1.40
C ALA A 100 -9.88 -5.54 1.12
N ALA A 101 -11.16 -5.48 0.74
CA ALA A 101 -11.89 -4.25 0.43
C ALA A 101 -11.76 -3.16 1.50
N GLY A 102 -11.79 -3.56 2.78
CA GLY A 102 -11.65 -2.66 3.92
C GLY A 102 -10.33 -1.88 3.95
N THR A 103 -9.30 -2.35 3.25
CA THR A 103 -7.96 -1.74 3.21
C THR A 103 -7.96 -0.33 2.60
N TYR A 104 -8.84 -0.08 1.63
CA TYR A 104 -8.90 1.17 0.87
C TYR A 104 -10.32 1.73 0.75
N ALA A 105 -11.25 1.25 1.58
CA ALA A 105 -12.65 1.69 1.63
C ALA A 105 -12.84 3.22 1.77
N PHE A 106 -11.89 3.89 2.42
CA PHE A 106 -11.89 5.34 2.67
C PHE A 106 -11.01 6.12 1.69
N LEU A 107 -10.55 5.50 0.60
CA LEU A 107 -9.64 6.11 -0.37
C LEU A 107 -10.27 6.19 -1.76
N HIS A 108 -9.99 7.27 -2.48
CA HIS A 108 -10.00 7.29 -3.94
C HIS A 108 -8.62 6.91 -4.43
N GLN A 109 -8.53 6.00 -5.39
CA GLN A 109 -7.25 5.49 -5.88
C GLN A 109 -7.22 5.43 -7.41
N GLN A 110 -6.06 5.77 -7.96
CA GLN A 110 -5.72 5.56 -9.36
C GLN A 110 -4.38 4.85 -9.44
N ILE A 111 -4.30 3.84 -10.31
CA ILE A 111 -3.08 3.12 -10.63
C ILE A 111 -2.58 3.62 -11.98
N TRP A 112 -1.29 3.97 -12.08
CA TRP A 112 -0.63 4.28 -13.34
C TRP A 112 0.59 3.37 -13.51
N VAL A 113 0.60 2.53 -14.54
CA VAL A 113 1.71 1.60 -14.77
C VAL A 113 2.88 2.36 -15.41
N LEU A 114 4.04 2.33 -14.74
CA LEU A 114 5.24 3.01 -15.18
C LEU A 114 6.10 2.11 -16.07
N ALA A 115 6.17 0.82 -15.75
CA ALA A 115 6.90 -0.19 -16.51
C ALA A 115 6.37 -1.60 -16.22
N GLY A 116 6.44 -2.49 -17.22
CA GLY A 116 5.98 -3.86 -17.08
C GLY A 116 4.48 -4.01 -17.33
N HIS A 117 3.88 -5.01 -16.70
CA HIS A 117 2.50 -5.43 -16.90
C HIS A 117 1.86 -5.75 -15.55
N LEU A 118 0.76 -5.06 -15.23
CA LEU A 118 0.00 -5.29 -14.01
C LEU A 118 -1.33 -5.94 -14.36
N ARG A 119 -1.61 -7.08 -13.73
CA ARG A 119 -2.95 -7.63 -13.67
C ARG A 119 -3.61 -7.22 -12.36
N PHE A 120 -4.75 -6.56 -12.44
CA PHE A 120 -5.53 -6.15 -11.28
C PHE A 120 -6.89 -6.85 -11.29
N HIS A 121 -7.15 -7.64 -10.26
CA HIS A 121 -8.44 -8.31 -10.05
C HIS A 121 -9.27 -7.49 -9.07
N GLU A 122 -10.52 -7.19 -9.40
CA GLU A 122 -11.52 -6.65 -8.46
C GLU A 122 -12.84 -7.42 -8.65
N ASP A 123 -13.30 -8.09 -7.61
CA ASP A 123 -14.44 -9.02 -7.67
C ASP A 123 -14.35 -10.02 -8.86
N ALA A 124 -15.23 -9.86 -9.86
CA ALA A 124 -15.28 -10.70 -11.07
C ALA A 124 -14.57 -10.06 -12.27
N VAL A 125 -14.05 -8.84 -12.13
CA VAL A 125 -13.42 -8.08 -13.21
C VAL A 125 -11.91 -8.25 -13.12
N VAL A 126 -11.28 -8.46 -14.28
CA VAL A 126 -9.83 -8.50 -14.42
C VAL A 126 -9.42 -7.40 -15.38
N HIS A 127 -8.56 -6.51 -14.90
CA HIS A 127 -7.94 -5.45 -15.69
C HIS A 127 -6.50 -5.85 -16.00
N GLU A 128 -6.13 -5.84 -17.28
CA GLU A 128 -4.77 -6.07 -17.74
C GLU A 128 -4.20 -4.71 -18.19
N LEU A 129 -3.19 -4.22 -17.46
CA LEU A 129 -2.63 -2.87 -17.63
C LEU A 129 -1.18 -2.95 -18.12
N ALA A 130 -0.92 -2.37 -19.28
CA ALA A 130 0.42 -2.22 -19.83
C ALA A 130 1.07 -0.92 -19.36
N ALA A 131 2.38 -0.79 -19.56
CA ALA A 131 3.09 0.45 -19.28
C ALA A 131 2.45 1.65 -20.01
N GLY A 132 2.14 2.70 -19.23
CA GLY A 132 1.43 3.89 -19.69
C GLY A 132 -0.06 3.91 -19.33
N ASP A 133 -0.67 2.76 -19.07
CA ASP A 133 -2.10 2.67 -18.77
C ASP A 133 -2.43 3.18 -17.36
N CYS A 134 -3.61 3.78 -17.23
CA CYS A 134 -4.14 4.28 -15.98
C CYS A 134 -5.50 3.67 -15.69
N LEU A 135 -5.68 3.16 -14.47
CA LEU A 135 -6.94 2.63 -13.97
C LEU A 135 -7.40 3.42 -12.75
N GLN A 136 -8.61 3.97 -12.82
CA GLN A 136 -9.29 4.50 -11.64
C GLN A 136 -10.09 3.39 -10.97
N LEU A 137 -9.83 3.16 -9.69
CA LEU A 137 -10.51 2.11 -8.95
C LEU A 137 -11.94 2.53 -8.61
N GLY A 138 -12.85 1.55 -8.66
CA GLY A 138 -14.25 1.72 -8.31
C GLY A 138 -14.50 1.79 -6.79
N PRO A 139 -15.72 1.45 -6.35
CA PRO A 139 -16.00 1.17 -4.94
C PRO A 139 -15.04 0.11 -4.39
N ALA A 140 -14.79 0.13 -3.08
CA ALA A 140 -13.89 -0.85 -2.48
C ALA A 140 -14.48 -2.26 -2.57
N ALA A 141 -13.70 -3.14 -3.18
CA ALA A 141 -13.95 -4.56 -3.40
C ALA A 141 -12.70 -5.35 -3.03
N ASP A 142 -12.81 -6.64 -2.72
CA ASP A 142 -11.63 -7.47 -2.53
C ASP A 142 -10.84 -7.52 -3.84
N CYS A 143 -9.52 -7.33 -3.75
CA CYS A 143 -8.68 -7.18 -4.93
C CYS A 143 -7.37 -7.94 -4.84
N VAL A 144 -6.79 -8.21 -6.01
CA VAL A 144 -5.45 -8.82 -6.13
C VAL A 144 -4.64 -8.03 -7.13
N PHE A 145 -3.46 -7.58 -6.69
CA PHE A 145 -2.42 -7.05 -7.56
C PHE A 145 -1.49 -8.19 -7.95
N ALA A 146 -1.39 -8.50 -9.24
CA ALA A 146 -0.60 -9.62 -9.75
C ALA A 146 0.35 -9.15 -10.85
N ASN A 147 1.59 -9.65 -10.79
CA ASN A 147 2.54 -9.52 -11.89
C ASN A 147 2.73 -10.90 -12.55
N PRO A 148 2.00 -11.22 -13.63
CA PRO A 148 2.16 -12.49 -14.33
C PRO A 148 3.43 -12.55 -15.20
N GLY A 149 4.15 -11.43 -15.33
CA GLY A 149 5.31 -11.31 -16.21
C GLY A 149 6.62 -11.81 -15.60
N PRO A 150 7.66 -12.01 -16.43
CA PRO A 150 8.98 -12.47 -15.99
C PRO A 150 9.90 -11.35 -15.46
N LEU A 151 9.47 -10.08 -15.55
CA LEU A 151 10.21 -8.90 -15.11
C LEU A 151 9.42 -8.16 -14.04
N PRO A 152 10.08 -7.39 -13.14
CA PRO A 152 9.38 -6.56 -12.16
C PRO A 152 8.41 -5.59 -12.84
N CYS A 153 7.19 -5.48 -12.30
CA CYS A 153 6.21 -4.49 -12.71
C CYS A 153 6.30 -3.29 -11.76
N ARG A 154 6.42 -2.08 -12.31
CA ARG A 154 6.46 -0.82 -11.55
C ARG A 154 5.24 0.01 -11.87
N TYR A 155 4.54 0.46 -10.84
CA TYR A 155 3.36 1.32 -10.98
C TYR A 155 3.30 2.36 -9.86
N LEU A 156 2.62 3.47 -10.14
CA LEU A 156 2.31 4.50 -9.18
C LEU A 156 0.86 4.34 -8.73
N VAL A 157 0.61 4.46 -7.44
CA VAL A 157 -0.72 4.63 -6.88
C VAL A 157 -0.85 6.07 -6.40
N ALA A 158 -1.80 6.80 -6.99
CA ALA A 158 -2.22 8.10 -6.51
C ALA A 158 -3.47 7.90 -5.66
N LEU A 159 -3.43 8.34 -4.39
CA LEU A 159 -4.54 8.12 -3.46
C LEU A 159 -4.92 9.39 -2.70
N VAL A 160 -6.22 9.53 -2.46
CA VAL A 160 -6.83 10.65 -1.72
C VAL A 160 -7.81 10.12 -0.70
N LYS A 161 -7.78 10.64 0.53
CA LYS A 161 -8.79 10.31 1.55
C LYS A 161 -10.15 10.91 1.20
N ARG A 162 -11.20 10.13 1.44
CA ARG A 162 -12.60 10.57 1.39
C ARG A 162 -12.98 11.36 2.64
#